data_AF-A0A7R9M036-F1
#
_entry.id   AF-A0A7R9M036-F1
#
_cell.length_a   1.000
_cell.length_b   1.000
_cell.length_c   1.000
_cell.angle_alpha   90.00
_cell.angle_beta   90.00
_cell.angle_gamma   90.00
#
_symmetry.space_group_name_H-M   'P 1'
#
loop_
_entity.id
_entity.type
_entity.pdbx_description
1 polymer ?
#
loop_
_entity_poly.entity_id
_entity_poly.type
_entity_poly.pdbx_seq_one_letter_code
_entity_poly.pdbx_strand_id
1 'polypeptide(L)'
;NSFDVIKEGLLSGDKDSNVILVQWTRGASGFYFQSVANCRVVATQIALLIKYLVNERNARPEMFHLIGFSLGAHISGYVGKLVPNLGQITALDTARPYFDGVAPTARLDTYDASYIESYHTDS
;
A
#
# COMPACT_ATOMS: atom_id res chain seq x y z
N ASN A 1 1.99 -5.01 20.07
CA ASN A 1 1.30 -3.95 19.27
C ASN A 1 0.47 -4.65 18.19
N SER A 2 -0.64 -4.09 17.70
CA SER A 2 -1.48 -4.74 16.67
C SER A 2 -0.70 -5.05 15.38
N PHE A 3 0.30 -4.23 15.03
CA PHE A 3 1.21 -4.48 13.92
C PHE A 3 2.10 -5.73 14.10
N ASP A 4 2.47 -6.05 15.35
CA ASP A 4 3.26 -7.25 15.62
C ASP A 4 2.44 -8.50 15.31
N VAL A 5 1.16 -8.51 15.68
CA VAL A 5 0.26 -9.64 15.42
C VAL A 5 0.10 -9.91 13.93
N ILE A 6 -0.05 -8.87 13.11
CA ILE A 6 -0.14 -9.00 11.65
C ILE A 6 1.17 -9.52 11.08
N LYS A 7 2.31 -8.94 11.50
CA LYS A 7 3.64 -9.35 11.05
C LYS A 7 3.89 -10.82 11.41
N GLU A 8 3.66 -11.23 12.65
CA GLU A 8 3.81 -12.63 13.08
C GLU A 8 2.85 -13.55 12.32
N GLY A 9 1.60 -13.14 12.08
CA GLY A 9 0.66 -13.92 11.27
C GLY A 9 1.16 -14.15 9.84
N LEU A 10 1.70 -13.11 9.20
CA LEU A 10 2.29 -13.20 7.86
C LEU A 10 3.55 -14.09 7.84
N LEU A 11 4.37 -14.02 8.89
CA LEU A 11 5.60 -14.83 9.01
C LEU A 11 5.33 -16.29 9.40
N SER A 12 4.22 -16.55 10.09
CA SER A 12 3.80 -17.90 10.49
C SER A 12 3.13 -18.71 9.37
N GLY A 13 2.85 -18.08 8.23
CA GLY A 13 2.24 -18.74 7.08
C GLY A 13 3.20 -19.71 6.37
N ASP A 14 2.65 -20.53 5.48
CA ASP A 14 3.41 -21.57 4.75
C ASP A 14 4.44 -21.01 3.74
N LYS A 15 4.44 -19.69 3.49
CA LYS A 15 5.33 -19.04 2.53
C LYS A 15 6.41 -18.25 3.24
N ASP A 16 7.67 -18.64 3.03
CA ASP A 16 8.82 -17.83 3.40
C ASP A 16 8.75 -16.46 2.71
N SER A 17 8.64 -15.40 3.51
CA SER A 17 8.24 -14.07 3.07
C SER A 17 9.06 -12.98 3.76
N ASN A 18 9.46 -11.97 3.00
CA ASN A 18 10.03 -10.75 3.55
C ASN A 18 8.91 -9.79 3.94
N VAL A 19 8.79 -9.45 5.23
CA VAL A 19 7.79 -8.51 5.73
C VAL A 19 8.44 -7.16 6.02
N ILE A 20 7.99 -6.11 5.34
CA ILE A 20 8.48 -4.74 5.51
C ILE A 20 7.36 -3.88 6.09
N LEU A 21 7.54 -3.40 7.32
CA LEU A 21 6.60 -2.48 7.95
C LEU A 21 6.92 -1.04 7.55
N VAL A 22 5.99 -0.37 6.86
CA VAL A 22 6.15 1.04 6.47
C VAL A 22 5.50 1.94 7.53
N GLN A 23 6.32 2.39 8.49
CA GLN A 23 5.87 3.33 9.51
C GLN A 23 5.99 4.78 9.02
N TRP A 24 4.85 5.45 8.87
CA TRP A 24 4.77 6.83 8.40
C TRP A 24 3.98 7.75 9.35
N THR A 25 3.93 7.41 10.64
CA THR A 25 3.13 8.08 11.68
C THR A 25 3.25 9.61 11.69
N ARG A 26 4.47 10.14 11.45
CA ARG A 26 4.70 11.59 11.38
C ARG A 26 4.00 12.26 10.19
N GLY A 27 3.94 11.58 9.05
CA GLY A 27 3.21 12.04 7.87
C GLY A 27 1.70 11.82 7.97
N ALA A 28 1.27 10.89 8.82
CA ALA A 28 -0.15 10.62 9.08
C ALA A 28 -0.74 11.52 10.18
N SER A 29 0.10 12.09 11.05
CA SER A 29 -0.32 12.97 12.14
C SER A 29 -0.61 14.39 11.68
N GLY A 30 -1.56 15.06 12.35
CA GLY A 30 -1.94 16.44 12.07
C GLY A 30 -3.28 16.54 11.36
N PHE A 31 -3.41 17.49 10.44
CA PHE A 31 -4.65 17.69 9.69
C PHE A 31 -4.86 16.61 8.65
N TYR A 32 -6.09 16.07 8.58
CA TYR A 32 -6.42 14.96 7.69
C TYR A 32 -6.11 15.23 6.22
N PHE A 33 -6.43 16.42 5.70
CA PHE A 33 -6.12 16.79 4.31
C PHE A 33 -4.61 16.77 4.02
N GLN A 34 -3.78 17.10 5.00
CA GLN A 34 -2.32 17.02 4.88
C GLN A 34 -1.87 15.56 4.87
N SER A 35 -2.45 14.70 5.71
CA SER A 35 -2.19 13.26 5.70
C SER A 35 -2.57 12.62 4.35
N VAL A 36 -3.70 13.03 3.76
CA VAL A 36 -4.11 12.65 2.39
C VAL A 36 -3.05 13.08 1.38
N ALA A 37 -2.59 14.33 1.41
CA ALA A 37 -1.55 14.81 0.50
C ALA A 37 -0.22 14.03 0.67
N ASN A 38 0.15 13.72 1.92
CA ASN A 38 1.37 12.99 2.25
C ASN A 38 1.38 11.55 1.72
N CYS A 39 0.21 10.95 1.45
CA CYS A 39 0.11 9.59 0.90
C CYS A 39 0.94 9.43 -0.39
N ARG A 40 0.98 10.45 -1.25
CA ARG A 40 1.77 10.41 -2.50
C ARG A 40 3.27 10.38 -2.25
N VAL A 41 3.75 11.08 -1.22
CA VAL A 41 5.16 11.08 -0.83
C VAL A 41 5.58 9.71 -0.31
N VAL A 42 4.77 9.15 0.60
CA VAL A 42 5.01 7.80 1.14
C VAL A 42 5.00 6.75 0.03
N ALA A 43 4.01 6.81 -0.87
CA ALA A 43 3.94 5.91 -2.02
C ALA A 43 5.17 6.02 -2.93
N THR A 44 5.67 7.24 -3.16
CA THR A 44 6.88 7.46 -3.95
C THR A 44 8.10 6.79 -3.29
N GLN A 45 8.24 6.90 -1.97
CA GLN A 45 9.32 6.26 -1.22
C GLN A 45 9.24 4.72 -1.29
N ILE A 46 8.05 4.15 -1.15
CA ILE A 46 7.84 2.70 -1.29
C ILE A 46 8.15 2.25 -2.72
N ALA A 47 7.68 2.99 -3.74
CA ALA A 47 7.96 2.67 -5.13
C ALA A 47 9.46 2.72 -5.47
N LEU A 48 10.20 3.68 -4.90
CA LEU A 48 11.66 3.75 -5.03
C LEU A 48 12.34 2.52 -4.42
N LEU A 49 11.90 2.06 -3.25
CA LEU A 49 12.40 0.84 -2.63
C LEU A 49 12.14 -0.39 -3.51
N ILE A 50 10.91 -0.54 -4.02
CA ILE A 50 10.57 -1.66 -4.91
C ILE A 50 11.43 -1.63 -6.18
N LYS A 51 11.57 -0.47 -6.82
CA LYS A 51 12.41 -0.30 -8.02
C LYS A 51 13.87 -0.66 -7.74
N TYR A 52 14.41 -0.25 -6.58
CA TYR A 52 15.75 -0.65 -6.18
C TYR A 52 15.88 -2.17 -6.02
N LEU A 53 14.92 -2.84 -5.36
CA LEU A 53 14.95 -4.30 -5.21
C LEU A 53 14.84 -5.03 -6.56
N VAL A 54 14.03 -4.50 -7.47
CA VAL A 54 13.90 -5.05 -8.83
C VAL A 54 15.21 -4.90 -9.60
N ASN A 55 15.80 -3.71 -9.60
CA ASN A 55 16.99 -3.42 -10.40
C ASN A 55 18.26 -4.05 -9.83
N GLU A 56 18.41 -4.06 -8.51
CA GLU A 56 19.69 -4.40 -7.84
C GLU A 56 19.66 -5.77 -7.15
N ARG A 57 18.48 -6.34 -6.90
CA ARG A 57 18.31 -7.57 -6.09
C ARG A 57 17.55 -8.67 -6.82
N ASN A 58 17.38 -8.56 -8.14
CA ASN A 58 16.70 -9.56 -8.98
C ASN A 58 15.28 -9.91 -8.51
N ALA A 59 14.61 -8.97 -7.83
CA ALA A 59 13.19 -9.09 -7.52
C ALA A 59 12.36 -8.80 -8.78
N ARG A 60 11.10 -9.25 -8.80
CA ARG A 60 10.16 -8.87 -9.85
C ARG A 60 8.97 -8.10 -9.26
N PRO A 61 8.40 -7.10 -9.95
CA PRO A 61 7.23 -6.37 -9.47
C PRO A 61 6.06 -7.25 -9.02
N GLU A 62 5.87 -8.39 -9.69
CA GLU A 62 4.79 -9.34 -9.45
C GLU A 62 4.96 -10.09 -8.12
N MET A 63 6.15 -10.05 -7.51
CA MET A 63 6.43 -10.68 -6.22
C MET A 63 5.96 -9.84 -5.03
N PHE A 64 5.61 -8.57 -5.25
CA PHE A 64 5.24 -7.66 -4.17
C PHE A 64 3.74 -7.72 -3.88
N HIS A 65 3.42 -7.87 -2.60
CA HIS A 65 2.08 -7.75 -2.05
C HIS A 65 2.03 -6.59 -1.07
N LEU A 66 1.25 -5.56 -1.39
CA LEU A 66 1.02 -4.41 -0.51
C LEU A 66 -0.27 -4.59 0.28
N ILE A 67 -0.19 -4.46 1.60
CA ILE A 67 -1.35 -4.49 2.49
C ILE A 67 -1.51 -3.10 3.09
N GLY A 68 -2.62 -2.44 2.80
CA GLY A 68 -2.88 -1.05 3.20
C GLY A 68 -4.19 -0.90 3.95
N PHE A 69 -4.14 -0.32 5.16
CA PHE A 69 -5.32 0.02 5.96
C PHE A 69 -5.67 1.51 5.86
N SER A 70 -6.95 1.85 5.71
CA SER A 70 -7.44 3.24 5.65
C SER A 70 -6.71 4.04 4.56
N LEU A 71 -6.03 5.15 4.89
CA LEU A 71 -5.17 5.91 3.95
C LEU A 71 -4.08 5.04 3.32
N GLY A 72 -3.63 3.99 4.01
CA GLY A 72 -2.67 3.01 3.52
C GLY A 72 -3.13 2.28 2.26
N ALA A 73 -4.43 2.05 2.08
CA ALA A 73 -4.96 1.44 0.86
C ALA A 73 -4.71 2.33 -0.37
N HIS A 74 -4.87 3.65 -0.23
CA HIS A 74 -4.55 4.60 -1.29
C HIS A 74 -3.06 4.77 -1.51
N ILE A 75 -2.25 4.69 -0.45
CA ILE A 75 -0.79 4.61 -0.59
C ILE A 75 -0.41 3.41 -1.46
N SER A 76 -0.96 2.22 -1.21
CA SER A 76 -0.74 1.03 -2.04
C SER A 76 -1.16 1.25 -3.49
N GLY A 77 -2.32 1.87 -3.73
CA GLY A 77 -2.77 2.21 -5.08
C GLY A 77 -1.84 3.18 -5.81
N TYR A 78 -1.32 4.19 -5.11
CA TYR A 78 -0.32 5.10 -5.67
C TYR A 78 1.00 4.39 -5.98
N VAL A 79 1.43 3.42 -5.16
CA VAL A 79 2.61 2.59 -5.47
C VAL A 79 2.38 1.81 -6.75
N GLY A 80 1.20 1.20 -6.90
CA GLY A 80 0.79 0.48 -8.10
C GLY A 80 0.92 1.30 -9.39
N LYS A 81 0.48 2.56 -9.35
CA LYS A 81 0.64 3.50 -10.49
C LYS A 81 2.10 3.81 -10.83
N LEU A 82 3.00 3.71 -9.86
CA LEU A 82 4.43 4.00 -10.02
C LEU A 82 5.26 2.76 -10.36
N VAL A 83 4.72 1.56 -10.13
CA VAL A 83 5.38 0.27 -10.30
C VAL A 83 4.52 -0.61 -11.22
N PRO A 84 4.81 -0.63 -12.53
CA PRO A 84 4.11 -1.49 -13.47
C PRO A 84 4.20 -2.96 -13.07
N ASN A 85 3.12 -3.71 -13.33
CA ASN A 85 2.98 -5.14 -13.03
C ASN A 85 3.11 -5.48 -11.53
N LEU A 86 2.72 -4.56 -10.64
CA LEU A 86 2.64 -4.87 -9.22
C LEU A 86 1.78 -6.13 -8.99
N GLY A 87 2.25 -7.05 -8.16
CA GLY A 87 1.59 -8.34 -7.94
C GLY A 87 0.21 -8.22 -7.31
N GLN A 88 0.16 -7.78 -6.05
CA GLN A 88 -1.07 -7.79 -5.28
C GLN A 88 -1.23 -6.56 -4.38
N ILE A 89 -2.46 -6.08 -4.24
CA ILE A 89 -2.87 -5.15 -3.18
C ILE A 89 -4.01 -5.77 -2.37
N THR A 90 -3.86 -5.78 -1.03
CA THR A 90 -4.99 -5.98 -0.12
C THR A 90 -5.32 -4.65 0.54
N ALA A 91 -6.53 -4.17 0.29
CA ALA A 91 -7.07 -2.94 0.84
C ALA A 91 -7.98 -3.27 2.03
N LEU A 92 -7.64 -2.77 3.20
CA LEU A 92 -8.38 -2.96 4.43
C LEU A 92 -9.05 -1.64 4.79
N ASP A 93 -10.38 -1.61 4.70
CA ASP A 93 -11.21 -0.48 5.13
C ASP A 93 -10.78 0.86 4.51
N THR A 94 -10.79 0.89 3.17
CA THR A 94 -10.26 2.00 2.36
C THR A 94 -10.92 3.34 2.73
N ALA A 95 -10.11 4.36 2.99
CA ALA A 95 -10.60 5.68 3.38
C ALA A 95 -11.41 6.37 2.27
N ARG A 96 -12.63 6.82 2.58
CA ARG A 96 -13.49 7.53 1.62
C ARG A 96 -13.26 9.05 1.52
N PRO A 97 -13.11 9.80 2.63
CA PRO A 97 -13.02 11.25 2.56
C PRO A 97 -11.85 11.70 1.67
N TYR A 98 -12.12 12.64 0.76
CA TYR A 98 -11.19 13.14 -0.27
C TYR A 98 -10.84 12.16 -1.42
N PHE A 99 -11.40 10.94 -1.41
CA PHE A 99 -11.19 9.93 -2.46
C PHE A 99 -12.49 9.50 -3.16
N ASP A 100 -13.66 9.78 -2.59
CA ASP A 100 -14.93 9.53 -3.26
C ASP A 100 -15.13 10.46 -4.46
N GLY A 101 -15.53 9.90 -5.61
CA GLY A 101 -15.80 10.65 -6.84
C GLY A 101 -14.58 11.25 -7.52
N VAL A 102 -13.36 11.06 -6.99
CA VAL A 102 -12.14 11.57 -7.62
C VAL A 102 -11.63 10.60 -8.70
N ALA A 103 -10.83 11.15 -9.63
CA ALA A 103 -10.26 10.40 -10.73
C ALA A 103 -9.41 9.20 -10.23
N PRO A 104 -9.37 8.08 -10.97
CA PRO A 104 -8.53 6.91 -10.64
C PRO A 104 -7.08 7.26 -10.31
N THR A 105 -6.50 8.27 -10.97
CA THR A 105 -5.14 8.76 -10.72
C THR A 105 -4.92 9.28 -9.29
N ALA A 106 -5.99 9.65 -8.59
CA ALA A 106 -5.96 10.22 -7.25
C ALA A 106 -6.44 9.26 -6.15
N ARG A 107 -6.79 8.00 -6.44
CA ARG A 107 -7.26 7.01 -5.45
C ARG A 107 -6.74 5.61 -5.77
N LEU A 108 -7.08 4.62 -4.93
CA LEU A 108 -6.90 3.20 -5.27
C LEU A 108 -7.89 2.84 -6.38
N ASP A 109 -7.44 2.10 -7.39
CA ASP A 109 -8.22 1.69 -8.54
C ASP A 109 -7.86 0.29 -9.02
N THR A 110 -8.74 -0.36 -9.79
CA THR A 110 -8.61 -1.77 -10.18
C THR A 110 -7.39 -2.08 -11.03
N TYR A 111 -6.76 -1.08 -11.63
CA TYR A 111 -5.57 -1.24 -12.48
C TYR A 111 -4.24 -1.05 -11.73
N ASP A 112 -4.28 -0.81 -10.42
CA ASP A 112 -3.07 -0.54 -9.63
C ASP A 112 -2.24 -1.79 -9.32
N ALA A 113 -2.80 -3.00 -9.49
CA ALA A 113 -2.06 -4.26 -9.36
C ALA A 113 -2.72 -5.36 -10.18
N SER A 114 -2.01 -6.48 -10.34
CA SER A 114 -2.50 -7.65 -11.07
C SER A 114 -3.66 -8.34 -10.34
N TYR A 115 -3.67 -8.27 -9.01
CA TYR A 115 -4.78 -8.70 -8.16
C TYR A 115 -5.03 -7.68 -7.04
N ILE A 116 -6.30 -7.32 -6.84
CA ILE A 116 -6.71 -6.43 -5.75
C ILE A 116 -7.86 -7.07 -5.01
N GLU A 117 -7.71 -7.15 -3.69
CA GLU A 117 -8.77 -7.57 -2.78
C GLU A 117 -9.08 -6.45 -1.81
N SER A 118 -10.37 -6.20 -1.54
CA SER A 118 -10.82 -5.14 -0.65
C SER A 118 -11.79 -5.68 0.39
N TYR A 119 -11.54 -5.34 1.65
CA TYR A 119 -12.41 -5.65 2.79
C TYR A 119 -12.96 -4.35 3.35
N HIS A 120 -14.29 -4.24 3.45
CA HIS A 120 -14.97 -3.04 3.95
C HIS A 120 -15.66 -3.36 5.27
N THR A 121 -15.29 -2.66 6.33
CA THR A 121 -15.77 -2.94 7.70
C THR A 121 -16.45 -1.74 8.34
N ASP A 122 -16.16 -0.52 7.88
CA ASP A 122 -16.83 0.72 8.26
C ASP A 122 -17.23 1.47 6.98
N SER A 123 -18.41 1.10 6.44
CA SER A 123 -18.89 1.54 5.11
C SER A 123 -19.76 2.78 5.18
#